data_AF-A0A7Y4KM36-F1
#
_entry.id   AF-A0A7Y4KM36-F1
#
_cell.length_a   1.000
_cell.length_b   1.000
_cell.length_c   1.000
_cell.angle_alpha   90.00
_cell.angle_beta   90.00
_cell.angle_gamma   90.00
#
_symmetry.space_group_name_H-M   'P 1'
#
loop_
_entity.id
_entity.type
_entity.pdbx_description
1 polymer ?
#
loop_
_entity_poly.entity_id
_entity_poly.type
_entity_poly.pdbx_seq_one_letter_code
_entity_poly.pdbx_strand_id
1 'polypeptide(L)'
;MPQVAHHAPSLLTLDWLNQNAMRNFGSRMGALEALTHIIFKKDRFTQDLPSSTLVDIFTRAGGLKYNNQLLTADQDVGELPNGEHLRTTIALLSAQDDSKETTGLIEAMPEEFLAVTFAFIAGTEAARDNRLRELLASSFDTAAAEQSNGVERTELQLLEAKLSQRSRHSLSPEDVLGHLVDDTKGGNLTAGGHEREEIITTLQGRPRETVLTPSNPFPRQFWVAALNSRSATAWALLLEVLVEHPDANPTLLDELLVRKPLYHLHGSHPALRKAIASRWSSASAETKSQILRRIEELTGSPLVNGIYCITPLLTALPETEQPAHLREYAELYRLQGWDPQPNVPTELFPTWLTPDVGEAATYSTIKDGNRTGWIFQK
;
A
#
# COMPACT_ATOMS: atom_id res chain seq x y z
N MET A 1 -22.83 24.35 -8.18
CA MET A 1 -23.08 22.91 -7.91
C MET A 1 -23.27 22.64 -6.42
N PRO A 2 -22.34 23.04 -5.52
CA PRO A 2 -22.45 22.73 -4.09
C PRO A 2 -23.70 23.33 -3.42
N GLN A 3 -24.05 24.58 -3.74
CA GLN A 3 -25.28 25.21 -3.23
C GLN A 3 -26.56 24.45 -3.64
N VAL A 4 -26.61 23.95 -4.88
CA VAL A 4 -27.76 23.17 -5.36
C VAL A 4 -27.83 21.83 -4.62
N ALA A 5 -26.70 21.14 -4.47
CA ALA A 5 -26.60 19.92 -3.67
C ALA A 5 -26.97 20.13 -2.20
N HIS A 6 -26.59 21.26 -1.63
CA HIS A 6 -26.90 21.61 -0.24
C HIS A 6 -28.39 21.83 -0.02
N HIS A 7 -29.10 22.44 -0.97
CA HIS A 7 -30.53 22.78 -0.84
C HIS A 7 -31.47 21.74 -1.44
N ALA A 8 -31.02 20.93 -2.40
CA ALA A 8 -31.82 19.93 -3.10
C ALA A 8 -31.03 18.64 -3.40
N PRO A 9 -30.62 17.85 -2.39
CA PRO A 9 -29.92 16.58 -2.59
C PRO A 9 -30.92 15.52 -3.08
N SER A 10 -31.02 15.37 -4.40
CA SER A 10 -31.98 14.47 -5.03
C SER A 10 -31.38 13.71 -6.21
N LEU A 11 -32.06 12.65 -6.67
CA LEU A 11 -31.70 11.95 -7.91
C LEU A 11 -31.54 12.90 -9.11
N LEU A 12 -32.41 13.89 -9.25
CA LEU A 12 -32.31 14.89 -10.32
C LEU A 12 -31.02 15.72 -10.22
N THR A 13 -30.63 16.06 -8.99
CA THR A 13 -29.36 16.76 -8.74
C THR A 13 -28.17 15.85 -9.04
N LEU A 14 -28.26 14.57 -8.72
CA LEU A 14 -27.23 13.58 -9.02
C LEU A 14 -27.06 13.38 -10.54
N ASP A 15 -28.16 13.23 -11.27
CA ASP A 15 -28.15 13.14 -12.74
C ASP A 15 -27.59 14.41 -13.38
N TRP A 16 -28.00 15.57 -12.87
CA TRP A 16 -27.46 16.85 -13.31
C TRP A 16 -25.95 16.93 -13.05
N LEU A 17 -25.46 16.53 -11.87
CA LEU A 17 -24.03 16.48 -11.60
C LEU A 17 -23.32 15.54 -12.57
N ASN A 18 -23.83 14.33 -12.81
CA ASN A 18 -23.21 13.37 -13.73
C ASN A 18 -23.09 13.91 -15.17
N GLN A 19 -24.10 14.66 -15.63
CA GLN A 19 -24.09 15.29 -16.96
C GLN A 19 -23.15 16.50 -17.05
N ASN A 20 -22.84 17.16 -15.93
CA ASN A 20 -22.14 18.44 -15.91
C ASN A 20 -20.73 18.37 -15.31
N ALA A 21 -20.39 17.32 -14.57
CA ALA A 21 -19.14 17.19 -13.80
C ALA A 21 -17.88 17.36 -14.67
N MET A 22 -17.95 17.03 -15.96
CA MET A 22 -16.79 17.02 -16.87
C MET A 22 -16.64 18.26 -17.75
N ARG A 23 -17.50 19.29 -17.61
CA ARG A 23 -17.55 20.41 -18.56
C ARG A 23 -16.31 21.31 -18.53
N ASN A 24 -15.76 21.54 -17.34
CA ASN A 24 -14.56 22.35 -17.11
C ASN A 24 -14.03 22.13 -15.68
N PHE A 25 -12.87 22.70 -15.39
CA PHE A 25 -12.25 22.68 -14.07
C PHE A 25 -13.23 23.03 -12.92
N GLY A 26 -13.93 24.16 -13.02
CA GLY A 26 -14.87 24.60 -11.97
C GLY A 26 -16.04 23.62 -11.75
N SER A 27 -16.48 22.95 -12.81
CA SER A 27 -17.54 21.94 -12.73
C SER A 27 -17.07 20.66 -12.04
N ARG A 28 -15.82 20.25 -12.27
CA ARG A 28 -15.20 19.09 -11.60
C ARG A 28 -15.05 19.34 -10.11
N MET A 29 -14.50 20.49 -9.73
CA MET A 29 -14.39 20.88 -8.30
C MET A 29 -15.76 20.94 -7.64
N GLY A 30 -16.71 21.65 -8.26
CA GLY A 30 -18.05 21.82 -7.71
C GLY A 30 -18.83 20.51 -7.62
N ALA A 31 -18.51 19.49 -8.43
CA ALA A 31 -19.09 18.17 -8.33
C ALA A 31 -18.52 17.37 -7.14
N LEU A 32 -17.20 17.38 -6.92
CA LEU A 32 -16.57 16.71 -5.76
C LEU A 32 -17.08 17.30 -4.43
N GLU A 33 -17.16 18.63 -4.33
CA GLU A 33 -17.74 19.30 -3.17
C GLU A 33 -19.25 19.02 -3.01
N ALA A 34 -20.00 18.93 -4.12
CA ALA A 34 -21.42 18.64 -4.07
C ALA A 34 -21.71 17.21 -3.57
N LEU A 35 -20.85 16.24 -3.88
CA LEU A 35 -21.01 14.85 -3.44
C LEU A 35 -21.03 14.73 -1.92
N THR A 36 -20.15 15.44 -1.21
CA THR A 36 -20.08 15.39 0.26
C THR A 36 -21.36 15.92 0.90
N HIS A 37 -21.95 16.98 0.34
CA HIS A 37 -23.23 17.52 0.80
C HIS A 37 -24.42 16.60 0.47
N ILE A 38 -24.45 16.01 -0.72
CA ILE A 38 -25.53 15.09 -1.11
C ILE A 38 -25.56 13.89 -0.17
N ILE A 39 -24.40 13.32 0.10
CA ILE A 39 -24.28 12.13 0.93
C ILE A 39 -24.53 12.45 2.40
N PHE A 40 -24.04 13.58 2.92
CA PHE A 40 -24.37 14.02 4.29
C PHE A 40 -25.89 14.16 4.49
N LYS A 41 -26.62 14.58 3.46
CA LYS A 41 -28.06 14.82 3.55
C LYS A 41 -28.93 13.65 3.08
N LYS A 42 -28.38 12.58 2.50
CA LYS A 42 -29.16 11.48 1.89
C LYS A 42 -30.18 10.87 2.87
N ASP A 43 -29.78 10.69 4.12
CA ASP A 43 -30.61 10.09 5.17
C ASP A 43 -31.79 10.99 5.57
N ARG A 44 -31.61 12.32 5.47
CA ARG A 44 -32.65 13.31 5.79
C ARG A 44 -33.76 13.36 4.74
N PHE A 45 -33.46 12.98 3.50
CA PHE A 45 -34.41 13.05 2.39
C PHE A 45 -34.99 11.69 1.98
N THR A 46 -34.60 10.59 2.65
CA THR A 46 -35.12 9.22 2.42
C THR A 46 -35.08 8.79 0.96
N GLN A 47 -34.09 9.26 0.20
CA GLN A 47 -33.88 8.85 -1.19
C GLN A 47 -32.73 7.86 -1.24
N ASP A 48 -33.00 6.70 -1.83
CA ASP A 48 -31.96 5.75 -2.19
C ASP A 48 -31.16 6.34 -3.36
N LEU A 49 -29.91 6.69 -3.11
CA LEU A 49 -29.02 7.25 -4.12
C LEU A 49 -28.18 6.11 -4.70
N PRO A 50 -28.25 5.85 -6.02
CA PRO A 50 -27.49 4.76 -6.64
C PRO A 50 -26.00 4.96 -6.39
N SER A 51 -25.40 4.03 -5.64
CA SER A 51 -24.00 4.13 -5.25
C SER A 51 -23.06 4.09 -6.44
N SER A 52 -23.42 3.35 -7.50
CA SER A 52 -22.72 3.35 -8.78
C SER A 52 -22.63 4.76 -9.40
N THR A 53 -23.70 5.55 -9.34
CA THR A 53 -23.72 6.91 -9.90
C THR A 53 -22.84 7.86 -9.07
N LEU A 54 -22.82 7.70 -7.75
CA LEU A 54 -21.95 8.49 -6.86
C LEU A 54 -20.47 8.19 -7.13
N VAL A 55 -20.12 6.91 -7.27
CA VAL A 55 -18.77 6.46 -7.64
C VAL A 55 -18.39 7.00 -9.02
N ASP A 56 -19.28 6.90 -10.02
CA ASP A 56 -19.02 7.43 -11.36
C ASP A 56 -18.77 8.94 -11.36
N ILE A 57 -19.55 9.71 -10.61
CA ILE A 57 -19.34 11.16 -10.50
C ILE A 57 -17.99 11.44 -9.83
N PHE A 58 -17.67 10.75 -8.73
CA PHE A 58 -16.38 10.91 -8.05
C PHE A 58 -15.21 10.61 -8.98
N THR A 59 -15.23 9.46 -9.65
CA THR A 59 -14.19 9.01 -10.57
C THR A 59 -14.02 10.00 -11.71
N ARG A 60 -15.11 10.39 -12.38
CA ARG A 60 -15.06 11.33 -13.51
C ARG A 60 -14.61 12.72 -13.07
N ALA A 61 -15.25 13.31 -12.05
CA ALA A 61 -14.91 14.63 -11.55
C ALA A 61 -13.45 14.68 -11.07
N GLY A 62 -12.98 13.61 -10.41
CA GLY A 62 -11.60 13.43 -9.98
C GLY A 62 -10.58 13.32 -11.13
N GLY A 63 -11.03 13.14 -12.37
CA GLY A 63 -10.17 12.88 -13.52
C GLY A 63 -9.52 11.51 -13.47
N LEU A 64 -10.28 10.52 -13.01
CA LEU A 64 -9.82 9.17 -12.82
C LEU A 64 -10.60 8.23 -13.76
N LYS A 65 -10.00 7.10 -14.07
CA LYS A 65 -10.65 6.02 -14.83
C LYS A 65 -10.39 4.67 -14.19
N TYR A 66 -11.43 3.84 -14.18
CA TYR A 66 -11.32 2.46 -13.73
C TYR A 66 -10.77 1.57 -14.84
N ASN A 67 -9.78 0.76 -14.51
CA ASN A 67 -9.26 -0.32 -15.35
C ASN A 67 -8.92 -1.53 -14.48
N ASN A 68 -9.66 -2.64 -14.63
CA ASN A 68 -9.38 -3.90 -13.93
C ASN A 68 -9.19 -3.72 -12.41
N GLN A 69 -10.13 -3.05 -11.74
CA GLN A 69 -10.12 -2.70 -10.30
C GLN A 69 -8.99 -1.76 -9.86
N LEU A 70 -8.28 -1.14 -10.80
CA LEU A 70 -7.32 -0.07 -10.55
C LEU A 70 -7.93 1.25 -10.98
N LEU A 71 -7.65 2.31 -10.24
CA LEU A 71 -8.11 3.65 -10.54
C LEU A 71 -6.89 4.53 -10.87
N THR A 72 -6.77 4.95 -12.12
CA THR A 72 -5.62 5.71 -12.63
C THR A 72 -6.05 7.09 -13.13
N ALA A 73 -5.10 8.01 -13.25
CA ALA A 73 -5.36 9.31 -13.84
C ALA A 73 -5.82 9.17 -15.30
N ASP A 74 -6.89 9.87 -15.66
CA ASP A 74 -7.38 9.92 -17.02
C ASP A 74 -6.67 11.04 -17.81
N GLN A 75 -5.75 10.63 -18.69
CA GLN A 75 -4.94 11.54 -19.49
C GLN A 75 -5.77 12.42 -20.43
N ASP A 76 -6.95 11.96 -20.85
CA ASP A 76 -7.83 12.69 -21.76
C ASP A 76 -8.54 13.88 -21.08
N VAL A 77 -8.61 13.86 -19.75
CA VAL A 77 -9.37 14.82 -18.94
C VAL A 77 -8.48 15.95 -18.40
N GLY A 78 -7.16 15.73 -18.37
CA GLY A 78 -6.18 16.68 -17.85
C GLY A 78 -6.17 16.78 -16.31
N GLU A 79 -5.01 17.21 -15.79
CA GLU A 79 -4.78 17.37 -14.36
C GLU A 79 -5.57 18.56 -13.78
N LEU A 80 -6.03 18.41 -12.53
CA LEU A 80 -6.65 19.48 -11.77
C LEU A 80 -5.57 20.23 -10.97
N PRO A 81 -5.50 21.56 -11.04
CA PRO A 81 -4.85 22.36 -10.00
C PRO A 81 -5.37 21.94 -8.62
N ASN A 82 -4.49 21.50 -7.72
CA ASN A 82 -4.82 20.97 -6.39
C ASN A 82 -5.79 19.77 -6.41
N GLY A 83 -5.81 18.97 -7.49
CA GLY A 83 -6.72 17.84 -7.64
C GLY A 83 -6.65 16.82 -6.51
N GLU A 84 -5.44 16.59 -5.99
CA GLU A 84 -5.17 15.68 -4.88
C GLU A 84 -5.92 16.10 -3.60
N HIS A 85 -5.74 17.37 -3.20
CA HIS A 85 -6.43 17.97 -2.05
C HIS A 85 -7.96 17.88 -2.17
N LEU A 86 -8.50 18.16 -3.36
CA LEU A 86 -9.95 18.14 -3.57
C LEU A 86 -10.54 16.73 -3.50
N ARG A 87 -9.88 15.73 -4.10
CA ARG A 87 -10.34 14.35 -4.06
C ARG A 87 -10.17 13.74 -2.68
N THR A 88 -9.03 13.95 -2.04
CA THR A 88 -8.69 13.26 -0.82
C THR A 88 -9.19 13.99 0.41
N THR A 89 -8.73 15.21 0.64
CA THR A 89 -9.07 15.97 1.84
C THR A 89 -10.55 16.38 1.84
N ILE A 90 -11.10 16.85 0.71
CA ILE A 90 -12.49 17.31 0.66
C ILE A 90 -13.48 16.16 0.46
N ALA A 91 -13.31 15.34 -0.58
CA ALA A 91 -14.30 14.32 -0.92
C ALA A 91 -14.15 13.04 -0.07
N LEU A 92 -13.00 12.36 -0.10
CA LEU A 92 -12.84 11.07 0.58
C LEU A 92 -12.83 11.19 2.11
N LEU A 93 -12.07 12.13 2.65
CA LEU A 93 -11.78 12.22 4.10
C LEU A 93 -12.63 13.26 4.84
N SER A 94 -13.09 14.32 4.15
CA SER A 94 -13.80 15.48 4.70
C SER A 94 -13.03 16.24 5.79
N ALA A 95 -11.75 16.51 5.57
CA ALA A 95 -10.86 17.23 6.47
C ALA A 95 -10.99 18.76 6.39
N GLN A 96 -12.05 19.29 5.77
CA GLN A 96 -12.33 20.73 5.75
C GLN A 96 -13.51 21.10 6.65
N ASP A 97 -13.18 21.52 7.86
CA ASP A 97 -13.97 22.45 8.69
C ASP A 97 -15.16 21.82 9.44
N ASP A 98 -15.02 21.62 10.76
CA ASP A 98 -16.06 21.12 11.67
C ASP A 98 -17.36 21.96 11.66
N SER A 99 -17.31 23.16 11.08
CA SER A 99 -18.46 24.05 10.90
C SER A 99 -19.33 23.70 9.68
N LYS A 100 -18.88 22.81 8.79
CA LYS A 100 -19.61 22.44 7.56
C LYS A 100 -20.38 21.14 7.76
N GLU A 101 -21.65 21.16 7.38
CA GLU A 101 -22.53 19.99 7.20
C GLU A 101 -22.01 19.07 6.06
N THR A 102 -20.84 18.45 6.27
CA THR A 102 -20.16 17.56 5.32
C THR A 102 -19.65 16.31 6.02
N THR A 103 -19.60 15.20 5.29
CA THR A 103 -18.98 13.95 5.75
C THR A 103 -18.23 13.34 4.58
N GLY A 104 -17.08 12.73 4.88
CA GLY A 104 -16.22 12.11 3.89
C GLY A 104 -16.89 10.88 3.28
N LEU A 105 -16.61 10.62 2.01
CA LEU A 105 -17.22 9.51 1.28
C LEU A 105 -16.93 8.14 1.93
N ILE A 106 -15.75 7.98 2.53
CA ILE A 106 -15.37 6.76 3.25
C ILE A 106 -16.25 6.53 4.50
N GLU A 107 -16.61 7.59 5.23
CA GLU A 107 -17.46 7.44 6.42
C GLU A 107 -18.92 7.20 6.07
N ALA A 108 -19.41 7.93 5.08
CA ALA A 108 -20.84 7.90 4.79
C ALA A 108 -21.25 6.74 3.87
N MET A 109 -20.31 6.21 3.07
CA MET A 109 -20.50 5.08 2.15
C MET A 109 -19.25 4.19 2.10
N PRO A 110 -18.87 3.57 3.23
CA PRO A 110 -17.64 2.78 3.35
C PRO A 110 -17.57 1.62 2.36
N GLU A 111 -18.67 0.91 2.10
CA GLU A 111 -18.65 -0.28 1.23
C GLU A 111 -18.13 0.04 -0.17
N GLU A 112 -18.60 1.13 -0.77
CA GLU A 112 -18.18 1.54 -2.10
C GLU A 112 -16.86 2.31 -2.08
N PHE A 113 -16.71 3.25 -1.13
CA PHE A 113 -15.57 4.17 -1.18
C PHE A 113 -14.29 3.61 -0.56
N LEU A 114 -14.35 2.56 0.27
CA LEU A 114 -13.13 1.81 0.61
C LEU A 114 -12.57 1.08 -0.61
N ALA A 115 -13.44 0.46 -1.42
CA ALA A 115 -13.01 -0.17 -2.67
C ALA A 115 -12.42 0.86 -3.66
N VAL A 116 -13.06 2.02 -3.81
CA VAL A 116 -12.53 3.14 -4.62
C VAL A 116 -11.17 3.59 -4.12
N THR A 117 -11.03 3.75 -2.81
CA THR A 117 -9.79 4.22 -2.18
C THR A 117 -8.66 3.24 -2.40
N PHE A 118 -8.87 1.94 -2.21
CA PHE A 118 -7.82 0.97 -2.46
C PHE A 118 -7.49 0.81 -3.95
N ALA A 119 -8.49 0.89 -4.83
CA ALA A 119 -8.25 0.92 -6.28
C ALA A 119 -7.40 2.12 -6.70
N PHE A 120 -7.59 3.27 -6.04
CA PHE A 120 -6.79 4.48 -6.24
C PHE A 120 -5.33 4.31 -5.80
N ILE A 121 -5.09 3.80 -4.59
CA ILE A 121 -3.72 3.54 -4.10
C ILE A 121 -2.98 2.57 -5.04
N ALA A 122 -3.62 1.46 -5.42
CA ALA A 122 -3.00 0.49 -6.32
C ALA A 122 -2.80 1.04 -7.73
N GLY A 123 -3.77 1.80 -8.25
CA GLY A 123 -3.71 2.35 -9.61
C GLY A 123 -2.66 3.44 -9.77
N THR A 124 -2.54 4.33 -8.79
CA THR A 124 -1.48 5.37 -8.77
C THR A 124 -0.09 4.76 -8.84
N GLU A 125 0.19 3.72 -8.03
CA GLU A 125 1.48 3.05 -8.09
C GLU A 125 1.67 2.29 -9.40
N ALA A 126 0.68 1.52 -9.85
CA ALA A 126 0.79 0.77 -11.10
C ALA A 126 1.10 1.69 -12.29
N ALA A 127 0.52 2.89 -12.33
CA ALA A 127 0.82 3.90 -13.34
C ALA A 127 2.26 4.44 -13.20
N ARG A 128 2.73 4.68 -11.97
CA ARG A 128 4.11 5.10 -11.69
C ARG A 128 5.13 4.05 -12.17
N ASP A 129 4.90 2.79 -11.83
CA ASP A 129 5.76 1.67 -12.21
C ASP A 129 5.79 1.45 -13.72
N ASN A 130 4.64 1.57 -14.39
CA ASN A 130 4.58 1.50 -15.84
C ASN A 130 5.41 2.63 -16.48
N ARG A 131 5.25 3.87 -15.99
CA ARG A 131 6.03 5.02 -16.48
C ARG A 131 7.53 4.83 -16.23
N LEU A 132 7.92 4.34 -15.06
CA LEU A 132 9.32 4.06 -14.75
C LEU A 132 9.86 2.96 -15.67
N ARG A 133 9.11 1.88 -15.87
CA ARG A 133 9.49 0.81 -16.81
C ARG A 133 9.65 1.30 -18.24
N GLU A 134 8.76 2.17 -18.72
CA GLU A 134 8.88 2.80 -20.04
C GLU A 134 10.13 3.68 -20.14
N LEU A 135 10.41 4.49 -19.12
CA LEU A 135 11.61 5.32 -19.05
C LEU A 135 12.88 4.46 -19.05
N LEU A 136 12.92 3.40 -18.23
CA LEU A 136 14.06 2.49 -18.15
C LEU A 136 14.25 1.69 -19.44
N ALA A 137 13.16 1.21 -20.07
CA ALA A 137 13.20 0.54 -21.36
C ALA A 137 13.74 1.47 -22.47
N SER A 138 13.53 2.78 -22.34
CA SER A 138 14.10 3.78 -23.26
C SER A 138 15.55 4.17 -22.94
N SER A 139 16.05 3.87 -21.73
CA SER A 139 17.38 4.29 -21.27
C SER A 139 18.42 3.17 -21.19
N PHE A 140 18.05 1.90 -21.36
CA PHE A 140 18.99 0.77 -21.30
C PHE A 140 19.44 0.30 -22.69
N ASP A 141 20.44 1.01 -23.21
CA ASP A 141 21.36 0.52 -24.23
C ASP A 141 22.79 0.97 -23.83
N THR A 142 23.23 0.63 -22.61
CA THR A 142 24.66 0.61 -22.21
C THR A 142 24.88 0.07 -20.79
N ALA A 143 26.06 -0.55 -20.61
CA ALA A 143 26.71 -0.99 -19.36
C ALA A 143 26.31 -2.37 -18.82
N ALA A 144 26.90 -3.40 -19.43
CA ALA A 144 27.17 -4.67 -18.76
C ALA A 144 28.68 -4.81 -18.50
N ALA A 145 28.97 -5.42 -17.35
CA ALA A 145 30.23 -6.03 -16.93
C ALA A 145 31.35 -5.11 -16.44
N GLU A 146 31.68 -5.28 -15.15
CA GLU A 146 33.01 -5.29 -14.49
C GLU A 146 32.83 -4.84 -13.03
N GLN A 147 33.38 -5.42 -11.96
CA GLN A 147 34.59 -6.22 -11.73
C GLN A 147 34.38 -7.03 -10.43
N SER A 148 34.79 -8.30 -10.39
CA SER A 148 35.12 -8.97 -9.14
C SER A 148 36.64 -9.01 -9.00
N ASN A 149 37.21 -8.10 -8.22
CA ASN A 149 38.58 -8.24 -7.74
C ASN A 149 38.56 -8.97 -6.40
N GLY A 150 39.45 -9.97 -6.28
CA GLY A 150 39.59 -10.82 -5.11
C GLY A 150 39.93 -10.02 -3.85
N VAL A 151 38.94 -9.88 -2.98
CA VAL A 151 39.10 -9.48 -1.59
C VAL A 151 38.97 -10.75 -0.74
N GLU A 152 39.85 -10.92 0.25
CA GLU A 152 39.69 -11.96 1.27
C GLU A 152 38.31 -11.83 1.90
N ARG A 153 37.48 -12.87 1.74
CA ARG A 153 36.11 -12.82 2.25
C ARG A 153 36.10 -13.01 3.76
N THR A 154 35.49 -12.07 4.47
CA THR A 154 35.23 -12.23 5.91
C THR A 154 34.28 -13.41 6.14
N GLU A 155 34.25 -13.95 7.37
CA GLU A 155 33.31 -15.02 7.77
C GLU A 155 31.86 -14.67 7.39
N LEU A 156 31.49 -13.40 7.55
CA LEU A 156 30.19 -12.85 7.14
C LEU A 156 29.96 -12.97 5.63
N GLN A 157 30.92 -12.54 4.80
CA GLN A 157 30.80 -12.60 3.34
C GLN A 157 30.77 -14.04 2.81
N LEU A 158 31.45 -14.97 3.48
CA LEU A 158 31.36 -16.40 3.17
C LEU A 158 29.98 -16.96 3.50
N LEU A 159 29.40 -16.57 4.64
CA LEU A 159 28.06 -16.98 5.04
C LEU A 159 26.99 -16.39 4.10
N GLU A 160 27.07 -15.11 3.77
CA GLU A 160 26.19 -14.46 2.80
C GLU A 160 26.26 -15.15 1.44
N ALA A 161 27.45 -15.43 0.92
CA ALA A 161 27.62 -16.14 -0.34
C ALA A 161 27.02 -17.55 -0.30
N LYS A 162 27.20 -18.28 0.80
CA LYS A 162 26.62 -19.61 1.01
C LYS A 162 25.08 -19.56 1.03
N LEU A 163 24.49 -18.57 1.71
CA LEU A 163 23.04 -18.41 1.82
C LEU A 163 22.42 -17.95 0.49
N SER A 164 23.07 -17.04 -0.23
CA SER A 164 22.69 -16.65 -1.60
C SER A 164 22.65 -17.83 -2.55
N GLN A 165 23.67 -18.70 -2.51
CA GLN A 165 23.73 -19.92 -3.33
C GLN A 165 22.65 -20.95 -2.97
N ARG A 166 22.15 -20.92 -1.72
CA ARG A 166 21.11 -21.85 -1.25
C ARG A 166 19.71 -21.44 -1.69
N SER A 167 19.52 -20.20 -2.17
CA SER A 167 18.22 -19.74 -2.67
C SER A 167 17.71 -20.69 -3.76
N ARG A 168 16.67 -21.44 -3.40
CA ARG A 168 16.12 -22.48 -4.28
C ARG A 168 15.17 -21.80 -5.25
N HIS A 169 15.69 -21.45 -6.42
CA HIS A 169 14.93 -20.88 -7.53
C HIS A 169 14.46 -19.44 -7.26
N SER A 170 14.84 -18.52 -8.14
CA SER A 170 14.29 -17.18 -8.11
C SER A 170 12.82 -17.25 -8.52
N LEU A 171 11.94 -16.73 -7.66
CA LEU A 171 10.52 -16.58 -7.96
C LEU A 171 10.29 -15.34 -8.82
N SER A 172 9.25 -15.35 -9.66
CA SER A 172 8.83 -14.12 -10.36
C SER A 172 8.01 -13.20 -9.45
N PRO A 173 7.98 -11.88 -9.70
CA PRO A 173 7.07 -10.95 -9.01
C PRO A 173 5.60 -11.41 -9.05
N GLU A 174 5.17 -11.97 -10.19
CA GLU A 174 3.82 -12.50 -10.39
C GLU A 174 3.56 -13.73 -9.49
N ASP A 175 4.55 -14.61 -9.31
CA ASP A 175 4.42 -15.78 -8.43
C ASP A 175 4.25 -15.39 -6.95
N VAL A 176 4.79 -14.25 -6.54
CA VAL A 176 4.78 -13.82 -5.13
C VAL A 176 3.62 -12.89 -4.81
N LEU A 177 3.27 -11.97 -5.72
CA LEU A 177 2.16 -11.01 -5.53
C LEU A 177 0.82 -11.56 -6.04
N GLY A 178 0.83 -12.51 -6.97
CA GLY A 178 -0.36 -12.97 -7.66
C GLY A 178 -1.02 -11.85 -8.44
N HIS A 179 -2.18 -11.38 -7.97
CA HIS A 179 -2.96 -10.31 -8.61
C HIS A 179 -2.74 -8.93 -8.00
N LEU A 180 -1.98 -8.84 -6.90
CA LEU A 180 -1.72 -7.60 -6.18
C LEU A 180 -0.70 -6.72 -6.90
N VAL A 181 -0.85 -5.42 -6.74
CA VAL A 181 0.14 -4.40 -7.08
C VAL A 181 0.98 -4.13 -5.83
N ASP A 182 2.31 -4.16 -5.95
CA ASP A 182 3.23 -3.75 -4.87
C ASP A 182 3.23 -2.22 -4.74
N ASP A 183 2.14 -1.70 -4.18
CA ASP A 183 1.95 -0.29 -3.87
C ASP A 183 2.51 0.11 -2.50
N THR A 184 3.39 -0.71 -1.92
CA THR A 184 3.96 -0.47 -0.58
C THR A 184 5.18 0.47 -0.60
N LYS A 185 5.83 0.61 -1.76
CA LYS A 185 7.11 1.34 -1.94
C LYS A 185 6.95 2.84 -2.23
N GLY A 186 5.73 3.35 -2.41
CA GLY A 186 5.46 4.73 -2.84
C GLY A 186 5.76 5.85 -1.83
N GLY A 187 6.65 5.64 -0.86
CA GLY A 187 6.98 6.61 0.19
C GLY A 187 8.42 7.10 0.08
N ASN A 188 8.64 8.17 -0.71
CA ASN A 188 9.65 9.23 -0.52
C ASN A 188 9.95 9.93 -1.84
N LEU A 189 9.17 10.96 -2.17
CA LEU A 189 9.67 12.05 -3.01
C LEU A 189 9.34 13.37 -2.33
N THR A 190 10.37 13.97 -1.74
CA THR A 190 10.38 15.25 -1.05
C THR A 190 9.87 16.39 -1.94
N ALA A 191 8.56 16.65 -1.95
CA ALA A 191 7.92 17.97 -2.13
C ALA A 191 6.37 17.83 -2.16
N GLY A 192 5.72 18.08 -1.03
CA GLY A 192 4.26 18.14 -0.90
C GLY A 192 3.67 16.83 -0.38
N GLY A 193 2.96 16.87 0.75
CA GLY A 193 2.33 15.69 1.36
C GLY A 193 1.43 14.99 0.35
N HIS A 194 1.84 13.78 -0.02
CA HIS A 194 1.29 13.02 -1.14
C HIS A 194 -0.06 12.43 -0.75
N GLU A 195 -1.09 12.68 -1.56
CA GLU A 195 -2.47 12.19 -1.43
C GLU A 195 -2.60 10.78 -0.81
N ARG A 196 -1.74 9.86 -1.26
CA ARG A 196 -1.65 8.46 -0.80
C ARG A 196 -1.35 8.33 0.70
N GLU A 197 -0.43 9.11 1.23
CA GLU A 197 0.04 9.02 2.62
C GLU A 197 -1.04 9.52 3.61
N GLU A 198 -1.77 10.57 3.24
CA GLU A 198 -2.92 11.08 4.00
C GLU A 198 -4.06 10.05 4.05
N ILE A 199 -4.34 9.39 2.91
CA ILE A 199 -5.30 8.29 2.83
C ILE A 199 -4.86 7.13 3.73
N ILE A 200 -3.61 6.66 3.59
CA ILE A 200 -3.10 5.52 4.38
C ILE A 200 -3.17 5.81 5.87
N THR A 201 -2.73 7.00 6.29
CA THR A 201 -2.77 7.42 7.71
C THR A 201 -4.21 7.40 8.24
N THR A 202 -5.17 7.89 7.45
CA THR A 202 -6.58 7.88 7.84
C THR A 202 -7.15 6.45 7.91
N LEU A 203 -6.82 5.61 6.93
CA LEU A 203 -7.24 4.21 6.91
C LEU A 203 -6.57 3.36 8.01
N GLN A 204 -5.43 3.79 8.55
CA GLN A 204 -4.82 3.17 9.73
C GLN A 204 -5.59 3.54 11.00
N GLY A 205 -5.90 4.83 11.21
CA GLY A 205 -6.54 5.29 12.44
C GLY A 205 -7.98 4.79 12.62
N ARG A 206 -8.80 4.87 11.58
CA ARG A 206 -10.27 4.68 11.72
C ARG A 206 -10.70 3.26 12.08
N PRO A 207 -10.18 2.17 11.46
CA PRO A 207 -10.50 0.82 11.90
C PRO A 207 -10.06 0.55 13.35
N ARG A 208 -8.90 1.08 13.77
CA ARG A 208 -8.38 0.89 15.14
C ARG A 208 -9.29 1.51 16.19
N GLU A 209 -9.81 2.71 15.92
CA GLU A 209 -10.76 3.40 16.81
C GLU A 209 -12.11 2.68 16.91
N THR A 210 -12.49 1.92 15.87
CA THR A 210 -13.86 1.39 15.73
C THR A 210 -13.98 -0.12 15.93
N VAL A 211 -12.89 -0.89 15.87
CA VAL A 211 -12.92 -2.36 15.93
C VAL A 211 -13.48 -2.92 17.24
N LEU A 212 -13.40 -2.16 18.33
CA LEU A 212 -13.96 -2.53 19.64
C LEU A 212 -15.43 -2.11 19.81
N THR A 213 -16.04 -1.47 18.81
CA THR A 213 -17.43 -1.01 18.86
C THR A 213 -18.34 -2.03 18.16
N PRO A 214 -19.09 -2.88 18.88
CA PRO A 214 -19.80 -4.02 18.27
C PRO A 214 -20.91 -3.63 17.28
N SER A 215 -21.44 -2.42 17.40
CA SER A 215 -22.48 -1.89 16.51
C SER A 215 -21.92 -1.17 15.29
N ASN A 216 -20.60 -0.99 15.18
CA ASN A 216 -20.00 -0.29 14.05
C ASN A 216 -19.77 -1.27 12.88
N PRO A 217 -20.41 -1.08 11.71
CA PRO A 217 -20.21 -1.95 10.55
C PRO A 217 -18.88 -1.69 9.81
N PHE A 218 -18.22 -0.56 10.08
CA PHE A 218 -17.03 -0.10 9.35
C PHE A 218 -15.88 -1.11 9.33
N PRO A 219 -15.47 -1.74 10.46
CA PRO A 219 -14.40 -2.74 10.44
C PRO A 219 -14.69 -3.89 9.47
N ARG A 220 -15.93 -4.39 9.46
CA ARG A 220 -16.31 -5.48 8.54
C ARG A 220 -16.26 -5.04 7.08
N GLN A 221 -16.74 -3.84 6.79
CA GLN A 221 -16.69 -3.28 5.43
C GLN A 221 -15.24 -3.06 4.98
N PHE A 222 -14.37 -2.59 5.87
CA PHE A 222 -12.93 -2.48 5.65
C PHE A 222 -12.27 -3.82 5.37
N TRP A 223 -12.55 -4.87 6.16
CA TRP A 223 -12.00 -6.20 5.93
C TRP A 223 -12.38 -6.74 4.55
N VAL A 224 -13.65 -6.64 4.18
CA VAL A 224 -14.16 -7.11 2.88
C VAL A 224 -13.55 -6.31 1.73
N ALA A 225 -13.48 -4.98 1.85
CA ALA A 225 -12.89 -4.13 0.81
C ALA A 225 -11.38 -4.41 0.64
N ALA A 226 -10.65 -4.59 1.73
CA ALA A 226 -9.21 -4.87 1.70
C ALA A 226 -8.90 -6.23 1.04
N LEU A 227 -9.60 -7.30 1.42
CA LEU A 227 -9.39 -8.63 0.85
C LEU A 227 -9.71 -8.71 -0.65
N ASN A 228 -10.69 -7.95 -1.11
CA ASN A 228 -11.08 -7.91 -2.53
C ASN A 228 -10.25 -6.90 -3.34
N SER A 229 -9.35 -6.17 -2.68
CA SER A 229 -8.52 -5.17 -3.33
C SER A 229 -7.30 -5.79 -4.01
N ARG A 230 -6.83 -5.10 -5.07
CA ARG A 230 -5.53 -5.35 -5.71
C ARG A 230 -4.37 -4.63 -5.02
N SER A 231 -4.62 -3.89 -3.95
CA SER A 231 -3.61 -3.14 -3.20
C SER A 231 -2.89 -4.02 -2.17
N ALA A 232 -1.59 -4.18 -2.32
CA ALA A 232 -0.73 -4.80 -1.30
C ALA A 232 -0.79 -4.03 0.03
N THR A 233 -0.85 -2.70 -0.04
CA THR A 233 -1.02 -1.79 1.10
C THR A 233 -2.32 -2.09 1.84
N ALA A 234 -3.45 -2.28 1.15
CA ALA A 234 -4.72 -2.62 1.80
C ALA A 234 -4.62 -3.91 2.62
N TRP A 235 -3.94 -4.93 2.09
CA TRP A 235 -3.73 -6.20 2.80
C TRP A 235 -2.79 -6.03 4.00
N ALA A 236 -1.72 -5.23 3.86
CA ALA A 236 -0.81 -4.92 4.97
C ALA A 236 -1.53 -4.14 6.08
N LEU A 237 -2.34 -3.13 5.73
CA LEU A 237 -3.16 -2.37 6.67
C LEU A 237 -4.16 -3.25 7.41
N LEU A 238 -4.82 -4.16 6.70
CA LEU A 238 -5.72 -5.13 7.32
C LEU A 238 -5.00 -5.99 8.36
N LEU A 239 -3.80 -6.48 8.03
CA LEU A 239 -2.98 -7.25 8.95
C LEU A 239 -2.59 -6.41 10.18
N GLU A 240 -2.15 -5.16 9.99
CA GLU A 240 -1.80 -4.25 11.10
C GLU A 240 -2.97 -4.06 12.07
N VAL A 241 -4.17 -3.77 11.56
CA VAL A 241 -5.37 -3.55 12.37
C VAL A 241 -5.74 -4.81 13.16
N LEU A 242 -5.71 -5.99 12.53
CA LEU A 242 -6.07 -7.25 13.19
C LEU A 242 -5.03 -7.68 14.23
N VAL A 243 -3.76 -7.34 14.04
CA VAL A 243 -2.69 -7.66 14.98
C VAL A 243 -2.79 -6.86 16.27
N GLU A 244 -3.27 -5.62 16.21
CA GLU A 244 -3.53 -4.81 17.40
C GLU A 244 -4.73 -5.33 18.20
N HIS A 245 -5.63 -6.07 17.54
CA HIS A 245 -6.85 -6.64 18.13
C HIS A 245 -7.05 -8.11 17.70
N PRO A 246 -6.15 -9.03 18.11
CA PRO A 246 -6.10 -10.40 17.57
C PRO A 246 -7.36 -11.23 17.85
N ASP A 247 -8.12 -10.88 18.89
CA ASP A 247 -9.35 -11.56 19.27
C ASP A 247 -10.59 -11.05 18.49
N ALA A 248 -10.49 -9.93 17.78
CA ALA A 248 -11.61 -9.35 17.05
C ALA A 248 -12.05 -10.23 15.87
N ASN A 249 -11.09 -10.84 15.17
CA ASN A 249 -11.36 -11.80 14.09
C ASN A 249 -10.17 -12.77 13.89
N PRO A 250 -10.01 -13.75 14.79
CA PRO A 250 -8.87 -14.67 14.75
C PRO A 250 -8.82 -15.53 13.47
N THR A 251 -9.99 -15.89 12.92
CA THR A 251 -10.08 -16.67 11.67
C THR A 251 -9.52 -15.88 10.50
N LEU A 252 -9.89 -14.60 10.36
CA LEU A 252 -9.36 -13.75 9.30
C LEU A 252 -7.86 -13.50 9.45
N LEU A 253 -7.37 -13.36 10.69
CA LEU A 253 -5.94 -13.22 10.95
C LEU A 253 -5.17 -14.49 10.53
N ASP A 254 -5.69 -15.68 10.83
CA ASP A 254 -5.12 -16.95 10.37
C ASP A 254 -5.15 -17.08 8.83
N GLU A 255 -6.24 -16.65 8.19
CA GLU A 255 -6.35 -16.60 6.72
C GLU A 255 -5.32 -15.66 6.08
N LEU A 256 -4.97 -14.55 6.72
CA LEU A 256 -3.94 -13.62 6.25
C LEU A 256 -2.54 -14.18 6.48
N LEU A 257 -2.30 -14.82 7.61
CA LEU A 257 -1.01 -15.43 7.96
C LEU A 257 -0.53 -16.48 6.95
N VAL A 258 -1.43 -17.08 6.18
CA VAL A 258 -1.06 -18.04 5.13
C VAL A 258 -0.88 -17.42 3.73
N ARG A 259 -1.19 -16.13 3.58
CA ARG A 259 -1.12 -15.42 2.30
C ARG A 259 0.34 -15.11 1.94
N LYS A 260 0.77 -15.70 0.82
CA LYS A 260 2.11 -15.53 0.27
C LYS A 260 2.51 -14.05 0.08
N PRO A 261 1.69 -13.16 -0.53
CA PRO A 261 2.13 -11.81 -0.85
C PRO A 261 2.65 -11.02 0.34
N LEU A 262 2.02 -11.14 1.52
CA LEU A 262 2.43 -10.41 2.73
C LEU A 262 3.90 -10.69 3.06
N TYR A 263 4.36 -11.94 2.99
CA TYR A 263 5.76 -12.26 3.30
C TYR A 263 6.74 -11.59 2.34
N HIS A 264 6.34 -11.32 1.10
CA HIS A 264 7.19 -10.67 0.10
C HIS A 264 7.06 -9.14 0.09
N LEU A 265 6.30 -8.56 1.03
CA LEU A 265 6.13 -7.12 1.21
C LEU A 265 6.84 -6.69 2.50
N HIS A 266 7.95 -5.98 2.36
CA HIS A 266 8.77 -5.54 3.50
C HIS A 266 7.97 -4.77 4.55
N GLY A 267 7.08 -3.87 4.12
CA GLY A 267 6.23 -3.07 5.03
C GLY A 267 5.33 -3.91 5.95
N SER A 268 5.00 -5.15 5.58
CA SER A 268 4.12 -5.99 6.40
C SER A 268 4.86 -6.82 7.47
N HIS A 269 6.20 -6.93 7.39
CA HIS A 269 6.98 -7.81 8.28
C HIS A 269 6.80 -7.52 9.78
N PRO A 270 6.74 -6.25 10.24
CA PRO A 270 6.47 -5.96 11.64
C PRO A 270 5.13 -6.52 12.12
N ALA A 271 4.08 -6.40 11.30
CA ALA A 271 2.76 -6.92 11.60
C ALA A 271 2.72 -8.45 11.52
N LEU A 272 3.34 -9.06 10.49
CA LEU A 272 3.46 -10.52 10.36
C LEU A 272 4.15 -11.14 11.57
N ARG A 273 5.28 -10.56 12.03
CA ARG A 273 6.00 -11.06 13.20
C ARG A 273 5.10 -11.10 14.43
N LYS A 274 4.37 -10.01 14.70
CA LYS A 274 3.44 -9.92 15.83
C LYS A 274 2.26 -10.89 15.67
N ALA A 275 1.70 -11.00 14.47
CA ALA A 275 0.60 -11.93 14.15
C ALA A 275 1.00 -13.39 14.37
N ILE A 276 2.17 -13.79 13.87
CA ILE A 276 2.69 -15.15 14.03
C ILE A 276 2.87 -15.41 15.52
N ALA A 277 3.56 -14.53 16.25
CA ALA A 277 3.83 -14.72 17.68
C ALA A 277 2.54 -14.83 18.51
N SER A 278 1.51 -14.03 18.20
CA SER A 278 0.24 -14.05 18.94
C SER A 278 -0.62 -15.28 18.62
N ARG A 279 -0.61 -15.74 17.37
CA ARG A 279 -1.46 -16.86 16.92
C ARG A 279 -0.81 -18.22 17.06
N TRP A 280 0.53 -18.31 17.13
CA TRP A 280 1.28 -19.57 16.99
C TRP A 280 0.79 -20.71 17.89
N SER A 281 0.55 -20.45 19.17
CA SER A 281 0.12 -21.50 20.12
C SER A 281 -1.27 -22.07 19.81
N SER A 282 -2.13 -21.26 19.21
CA SER A 282 -3.51 -21.60 18.85
C SER A 282 -3.70 -22.01 17.38
N ALA A 283 -2.71 -21.75 16.53
CA ALA A 283 -2.76 -22.04 15.11
C ALA A 283 -2.76 -23.55 14.84
N SER A 284 -3.54 -23.96 13.83
CA SER A 284 -3.58 -25.36 13.38
C SER A 284 -2.22 -25.81 12.83
N ALA A 285 -1.96 -27.13 12.83
CA ALA A 285 -0.74 -27.68 12.24
C ALA A 285 -0.59 -27.33 10.75
N GLU A 286 -1.71 -27.25 10.02
CA GLU A 286 -1.72 -26.81 8.62
C GLU A 286 -1.31 -25.35 8.48
N THR A 287 -1.91 -24.45 9.28
CA THR A 287 -1.56 -23.02 9.31
C THR A 287 -0.07 -22.82 9.63
N LYS A 288 0.44 -23.51 10.67
CA LYS A 288 1.87 -23.47 11.04
C LYS A 288 2.77 -23.93 9.88
N SER A 289 2.42 -25.04 9.23
CA SER A 289 3.17 -25.55 8.09
C SER A 289 3.17 -24.55 6.91
N GLN A 290 2.05 -23.91 6.64
CA GLN A 290 1.96 -22.88 5.60
C GLN A 290 2.78 -21.63 5.95
N ILE A 291 2.74 -21.15 7.20
CA ILE A 291 3.57 -20.03 7.67
C ILE A 291 5.06 -20.34 7.46
N LEU A 292 5.52 -21.50 7.93
CA LEU A 292 6.92 -21.93 7.75
C LEU A 292 7.32 -21.97 6.28
N ARG A 293 6.46 -22.55 5.43
CA ARG A 293 6.67 -22.55 3.98
C ARG A 293 6.79 -21.14 3.40
N ARG A 294 5.98 -20.17 3.85
CA ARG A 294 6.09 -18.78 3.37
C ARG A 294 7.39 -18.12 3.80
N ILE A 295 7.84 -18.37 5.03
CA ILE A 295 9.15 -17.89 5.50
C ILE A 295 10.28 -18.51 4.66
N GLU A 296 10.22 -19.81 4.34
CA GLU A 296 11.20 -20.47 3.48
C GLU A 296 11.21 -19.92 2.04
N GLU A 297 10.03 -19.62 1.49
CA GLU A 297 9.87 -19.04 0.14
C GLU A 297 10.53 -17.65 0.01
N LEU A 298 10.80 -16.94 1.11
CA LEU A 298 11.52 -15.66 1.08
C LEU A 298 12.94 -15.80 0.52
N THR A 299 13.56 -16.97 0.65
CA THR A 299 14.90 -17.22 0.11
C THR A 299 14.99 -16.95 -1.39
N GLY A 300 13.89 -17.10 -2.13
CA GLY A 300 13.81 -16.86 -3.58
C GLY A 300 13.03 -15.59 -3.96
N SER A 301 12.74 -14.70 -3.01
CA SER A 301 11.93 -13.51 -3.25
C SER A 301 12.58 -12.53 -4.24
N PRO A 302 11.85 -12.01 -5.25
CA PRO A 302 12.34 -10.95 -6.12
C PRO A 302 12.09 -9.54 -5.56
N LEU A 303 11.29 -9.41 -4.49
CA LEU A 303 10.83 -8.10 -3.98
C LEU A 303 11.52 -7.66 -2.69
N VAL A 304 12.08 -8.61 -1.95
CA VAL A 304 12.77 -8.37 -0.68
C VAL A 304 14.03 -9.20 -0.62
N ASN A 305 15.04 -8.72 0.09
CA ASN A 305 16.26 -9.46 0.31
C ASN A 305 16.03 -10.57 1.36
N GLY A 306 15.63 -11.75 0.89
CA GLY A 306 15.27 -12.89 1.72
C GLY A 306 16.32 -13.28 2.77
N ILE A 307 17.60 -13.07 2.46
CA ILE A 307 18.73 -13.34 3.35
C ILE A 307 18.56 -12.64 4.70
N TYR A 308 18.01 -11.43 4.69
CA TYR A 308 17.85 -10.62 5.88
C TYR A 308 16.42 -10.60 6.41
N CYS A 309 15.43 -10.79 5.54
CA CYS A 309 14.02 -10.78 5.95
C CYS A 309 13.56 -12.05 6.67
N ILE A 310 14.27 -13.18 6.51
CA ILE A 310 13.91 -14.46 7.15
C ILE A 310 14.05 -14.38 8.67
N THR A 311 15.18 -13.88 9.17
CA THR A 311 15.51 -13.92 10.60
C THR A 311 14.49 -13.18 11.47
N PRO A 312 14.07 -11.94 11.16
CA PRO A 312 13.05 -11.24 11.94
C PRO A 312 11.75 -12.03 12.08
N LEU A 313 11.30 -12.72 11.02
CA LEU A 313 10.09 -13.53 11.06
C LEU A 313 10.28 -14.84 11.84
N LEU A 314 11.46 -15.47 11.76
CA LEU A 314 11.77 -16.67 12.55
C LEU A 314 11.72 -16.41 14.06
N THR A 315 12.10 -15.21 14.50
CA THR A 315 12.04 -14.86 15.93
C THR A 315 10.63 -14.82 16.50
N ALA A 316 9.58 -14.80 15.66
CA ALA A 316 8.21 -14.94 16.11
C ALA A 316 7.84 -16.37 16.55
N LEU A 317 8.69 -17.35 16.23
CA LEU A 317 8.48 -18.77 16.50
C LEU A 317 9.22 -19.20 17.77
N PRO A 318 8.66 -20.13 18.57
CA PRO A 318 9.41 -20.81 19.62
C PRO A 318 10.69 -21.44 19.07
N GLU A 319 11.82 -21.29 19.78
CA GLU A 319 13.14 -21.80 19.32
C GLU A 319 13.14 -23.29 18.97
N THR A 320 12.33 -24.08 19.69
CA THR A 320 12.16 -25.52 19.47
C THR A 320 11.44 -25.86 18.17
N GLU A 321 10.66 -24.94 17.62
CA GLU A 321 9.89 -25.10 16.38
C GLU A 321 10.55 -24.42 15.17
N GLN A 322 11.66 -23.68 15.36
CA GLN A 322 12.38 -23.04 14.26
C GLN A 322 13.10 -24.08 13.37
N PRO A 323 12.87 -24.07 12.03
CA PRO A 323 13.51 -25.01 11.13
C PRO A 323 15.04 -24.95 11.19
N ALA A 324 15.67 -26.10 11.44
CA ALA A 324 17.13 -26.17 11.62
C ALA A 324 17.91 -25.61 10.42
N HIS A 325 17.38 -25.78 9.20
CA HIS A 325 18.02 -25.32 7.98
C HIS A 325 17.94 -23.79 7.77
N LEU A 326 17.10 -23.08 8.54
CA LEU A 326 17.01 -21.62 8.50
C LEU A 326 17.81 -20.94 9.64
N ARG A 327 18.38 -21.69 10.58
CA ARG A 327 19.18 -21.13 11.69
C ARG A 327 20.43 -20.37 11.22
N GLU A 328 20.98 -20.75 10.07
CA GLU A 328 22.13 -20.07 9.47
C GLU A 328 21.82 -18.61 9.07
N TYR A 329 20.55 -18.26 8.84
CA TYR A 329 20.15 -16.86 8.61
C TYR A 329 20.21 -16.02 9.90
N ALA A 330 19.91 -16.62 11.07
CA ALA A 330 20.05 -15.94 12.36
C ALA A 330 21.52 -15.67 12.73
N GLU A 331 22.41 -16.54 12.26
CA GLU A 331 23.86 -16.38 12.44
C GLU A 331 24.42 -15.14 11.73
N LEU A 332 23.83 -14.74 10.59
CA LEU A 332 24.19 -13.48 9.93
C LEU A 332 23.97 -12.27 10.84
N TYR A 333 22.79 -12.20 11.48
CA TYR A 333 22.46 -11.13 12.41
C TYR A 333 23.42 -11.12 13.60
N ARG A 334 23.77 -12.30 14.13
CA ARG A 334 24.75 -12.45 15.21
C ARG A 334 26.13 -11.91 14.79
N LEU A 335 26.62 -12.27 13.60
CA LEU A 335 27.91 -11.82 13.08
C LEU A 335 27.95 -10.32 12.78
N GLN A 336 26.82 -9.74 12.36
CA GLN A 336 26.67 -8.29 12.11
C GLN A 336 26.41 -7.49 13.40
N GLY A 337 26.12 -8.16 14.52
CA GLY A 337 25.75 -7.51 15.78
C GLY A 337 24.39 -6.82 15.73
N TRP A 338 23.50 -7.27 14.85
CA TRP A 338 22.17 -6.69 14.70
C TRP A 338 21.15 -7.39 15.59
N ASP A 339 20.22 -6.60 16.11
CA ASP A 339 19.04 -7.11 16.79
C ASP A 339 18.05 -7.66 15.73
N PRO A 340 17.70 -8.96 15.77
CA PRO A 340 16.69 -9.50 14.88
C PRO A 340 15.27 -9.00 15.21
N GLN A 341 15.08 -8.34 16.36
CA GLN A 341 13.84 -7.71 16.78
C GLN A 341 14.02 -6.21 17.11
N PRO A 342 14.35 -5.34 16.13
CA PRO A 342 14.59 -3.94 16.44
C PRO A 342 13.36 -3.29 17.10
N ASN A 343 13.62 -2.56 18.18
CA ASN A 343 12.60 -1.84 18.97
C ASN A 343 12.03 -0.60 18.26
N VAL A 344 12.57 -0.22 17.10
CA VAL A 344 12.17 0.95 16.32
C VAL A 344 11.52 0.50 15.01
N PRO A 345 10.33 1.00 14.65
CA PRO A 345 9.75 0.77 13.33
C PRO A 345 10.64 1.41 12.25
N THR A 346 11.30 0.57 11.47
CA THR A 346 11.62 0.72 10.04
C THR A 346 12.33 1.98 9.48
N GLU A 347 12.65 3.01 10.25
CA GLU A 347 13.37 4.19 9.74
C GLU A 347 14.90 3.95 9.59
N LEU A 348 15.41 2.85 10.13
CA LEU A 348 16.84 2.51 10.10
C LEU A 348 17.10 1.09 9.59
N PHE A 349 16.19 0.53 8.77
CA PHE A 349 16.56 -0.62 7.97
C PHE A 349 17.32 -0.11 6.75
N PRO A 350 18.63 -0.37 6.65
CA PRO A 350 19.45 0.20 5.59
C PRO A 350 19.00 -0.27 4.20
N THR A 351 19.19 0.61 3.23
CA THR A 351 18.69 0.55 1.85
C THR A 351 19.03 -0.72 1.04
N TRP A 352 19.93 -1.57 1.53
CA TRP A 352 20.34 -2.84 0.90
C TRP A 352 19.38 -4.03 1.16
N LEU A 353 18.25 -3.79 1.85
CA LEU A 353 17.19 -4.79 2.11
C LEU A 353 16.15 -4.91 0.98
N THR A 354 16.10 -3.93 0.08
CA THR A 354 15.54 -4.09 -1.25
C THR A 354 16.65 -4.57 -2.19
N PRO A 355 16.43 -5.60 -3.02
CA PRO A 355 17.43 -5.92 -4.05
C PRO A 355 17.67 -4.67 -4.89
N ASP A 356 18.95 -4.30 -5.06
CA ASP A 356 19.36 -3.26 -6.00
C ASP A 356 18.86 -3.65 -7.39
N VAL A 357 17.70 -3.12 -7.78
CA VAL A 357 17.35 -2.98 -9.18
C VAL A 357 18.27 -1.87 -9.69
N GLY A 358 19.51 -2.26 -10.03
CA GLY A 358 20.64 -1.44 -10.48
C GLY A 358 20.51 0.05 -10.23
N GLU A 359 21.22 0.57 -9.22
CA GLU A 359 21.45 2.01 -8.96
C GLU A 359 20.32 2.89 -9.50
N ALA A 360 19.27 3.08 -8.69
CA ALA A 360 18.40 4.21 -8.86
C ALA A 360 19.28 5.46 -8.88
N ALA A 361 19.49 6.02 -10.08
CA ALA A 361 20.26 7.23 -10.27
C ALA A 361 19.79 8.27 -9.26
N THR A 362 20.66 8.63 -8.33
CA THR A 362 20.41 9.68 -7.36
C THR A 362 20.46 11.00 -8.14
N TYR A 363 19.33 11.43 -8.68
CA TYR A 363 19.22 12.69 -9.40
C TYR A 363 19.30 13.84 -8.40
N SER A 364 20.47 14.44 -8.23
CA SER A 364 20.61 15.72 -7.53
C SER A 364 20.58 16.86 -8.56
N THR A 365 19.51 17.64 -8.56
CA THR A 365 19.49 18.94 -9.25
C THR A 365 20.29 19.95 -8.43
N ILE A 366 21.51 20.27 -8.86
CA ILE A 366 22.20 21.47 -8.39
C ILE A 366 21.64 22.66 -9.18
N LYS A 367 20.89 23.54 -8.52
CA LYS A 367 20.55 24.86 -9.06
C LYS A 367 21.76 25.78 -8.85
N ASP A 368 22.66 25.82 -9.83
CA ASP A 368 23.54 26.97 -10.02
C ASP A 368 23.13 27.73 -11.28
N GLY A 369 22.99 29.05 -11.12
CA GLY A 369 22.39 29.96 -12.08
C GLY A 369 22.85 29.71 -13.52
N ASN A 370 21.87 29.36 -14.37
CA ASN A 370 21.91 29.32 -15.83
C ASN A 370 22.60 28.15 -16.56
N ARG A 371 22.92 27.03 -15.92
CA ARG A 371 23.21 25.78 -16.65
C ARG A 371 22.66 24.54 -15.95
N THR A 372 21.68 23.89 -16.57
CA THR A 372 21.28 22.52 -16.24
C THR A 372 22.28 21.56 -16.90
N GLY A 373 23.11 20.91 -16.10
CA GLY A 373 24.01 19.86 -16.53
C GLY A 373 23.76 18.58 -15.73
N TRP A 374 23.75 17.44 -16.41
CA TRP A 374 23.61 16.11 -15.80
C TRP A 374 25.00 15.63 -15.37
N ILE A 375 25.18 15.32 -14.09
CA ILE A 375 26.41 14.70 -13.60
C ILE A 375 26.04 13.33 -13.04
N PHE A 376 26.66 12.29 -13.59
CA PHE A 376 26.71 10.97 -12.97
C PHE A 376 27.81 11.02 -11.90
N GLN A 377 27.43 10.98 -10.63
CA GLN A 377 28.39 10.71 -9.56
C GLN A 377 28.43 9.21 -9.32
N LYS A 378 29.64 8.65 -9.42
CA LYS A 378 29.99 7.28 -9.05
C LYS A 378 30.08 7.13 -7.54
#